data_AF-A0AAW6Y189-F1
#
_entry.id   AF-A0AAW6Y189-F1
#
_cell.length_a   1.000
_cell.length_b   1.000
_cell.length_c   1.000
_cell.angle_alpha   90.00
_cell.angle_beta   90.00
_cell.angle_gamma   90.00
#
_symmetry.space_group_name_H-M   'P 1'
#
loop_
_entity.id
_entity.type
_entity.pdbx_description
1 polymer ?
#
loop_
_entity_poly.entity_id
_entity_poly.type
_entity_poly.pdbx_seq_one_letter_code
_entity_poly.pdbx_strand_id
1 'polypeptide(L)' 'MEAAALYGVAAEFGKQALTVLTVSDHLLDHSGDMSAEERETKFQGALKLAVAAAFA' A
#
# COMPACT_ATOMS: atom_id res chain seq x y z
N MET A 1 4.43 5.63 5.86
CA MET A 1 4.26 7.09 6.07
C MET A 1 4.64 7.93 4.83
N GLU A 2 4.28 7.52 3.60
CA GLU A 2 4.85 8.12 2.37
C GLU A 2 3.79 8.69 1.41
N ALA A 3 2.52 8.25 1.53
CA ALA A 3 1.48 8.54 0.54
C ALA A 3 1.23 10.04 0.31
N ALA A 4 1.25 10.84 1.39
CA ALA A 4 1.04 12.29 1.28
C ALA A 4 2.12 12.98 0.43
N ALA A 5 3.39 12.59 0.59
CA ALA A 5 4.49 13.13 -0.19
C ALA A 5 4.40 12.69 -1.66
N LEU A 6 4.10 11.41 -1.92
CA LEU A 6 3.89 10.90 -3.28
C LEU A 6 2.78 11.68 -4.01
N TYR A 7 1.65 11.91 -3.33
CA TYR A 7 0.52 12.64 -3.91
C TYR A 7 0.83 14.12 -4.11
N GLY A 8 1.55 14.74 -3.18
CA GLY A 8 2.01 16.12 -3.32
C GLY A 8 2.87 16.32 -4.56
N VAL A 9 3.88 15.47 -4.76
CA VAL A 9 4.75 15.51 -5.95
C VAL A 9 3.96 15.25 -7.22
N ALA A 10 3.06 14.26 -7.23
CA ALA A 10 2.24 13.98 -8.40
C ALA A 10 1.36 15.18 -8.78
N ALA A 11 0.74 15.83 -7.80
CA ALA A 11 -0.06 17.03 -8.02
C ALA A 11 0.78 18.21 -8.55
N GLU A 12 1.98 18.43 -8.00
CA GLU A 12 2.91 19.48 -8.45
C GLU A 12 3.25 19.38 -9.94
N PHE A 13 3.44 18.16 -10.45
CA PHE A 13 3.81 17.91 -11.85
C PHE A 13 2.62 17.54 -12.76
N GLY A 14 1.38 17.68 -12.29
CA GLY A 14 0.18 17.32 -13.06
C GLY A 14 0.14 15.85 -13.49
N LYS A 15 0.61 14.95 -12.61
CA LYS A 15 0.66 13.50 -12.83
C LYS A 15 -0.39 12.78 -11.97
N GLN A 16 -0.67 11.54 -12.33
CA GLN A 16 -1.52 10.65 -11.55
C GLN A 16 -0.65 9.81 -10.60
N ALA A 17 -1.13 9.59 -9.38
CA ALA A 17 -0.50 8.70 -8.42
C ALA A 17 -1.56 7.94 -7.63
N LEU A 18 -1.17 6.74 -7.18
CA LEU A 18 -1.99 5.86 -6.35
C LEU A 18 -1.07 5.15 -5.34
N THR A 19 -1.56 4.92 -4.13
CA THR A 19 -0.90 4.08 -3.13
C THR A 19 -1.83 2.93 -2.77
N VAL A 20 -1.34 1.71 -2.84
CA VAL A 20 -2.06 0.50 -2.44
C VAL A 20 -1.31 -0.11 -1.27
N LEU A 21 -2.00 -0.41 -0.17
CA LEU A 21 -1.40 -0.87 1.08
C LEU A 21 -2.09 -2.16 1.56
N THR A 22 -1.30 -3.04 2.17
CA THR A 22 -1.81 -4.14 2.99
C THR A 22 -1.77 -3.71 4.44
N VAL A 23 -2.89 -3.86 5.16
CA VAL A 23 -2.91 -3.63 6.62
C VAL A 23 -2.18 -4.78 7.29
N SER A 24 -0.99 -4.51 7.84
CA SER A 24 -0.11 -5.52 8.46
C SER A 24 -0.25 -5.62 9.97
N ASP A 25 -0.83 -4.61 10.59
CA ASP A 25 -0.89 -4.45 12.04
C ASP A 25 -2.10 -3.58 12.41
N HIS A 26 -2.53 -3.72 13.65
CA HIS A 26 -3.64 -2.95 14.19
C HIS A 26 -3.13 -2.01 15.29
N LEU A 27 -3.43 -0.72 15.15
CA LEU A 27 -2.83 0.35 15.94
C LEU A 27 -3.13 0.29 17.45
N LEU A 28 -4.20 -0.39 17.85
CA LEU A 28 -4.67 -0.45 19.24
C LEU A 28 -4.65 -1.86 19.84
N ASP A 29 -4.58 -2.89 18.99
CA ASP A 29 -4.74 -4.29 19.40
C ASP A 29 -3.77 -5.14 18.59
N HIS A 30 -2.62 -5.41 19.17
CA HIS A 30 -1.52 -6.10 18.51
C HIS A 30 -1.68 -7.63 18.51
N SER A 31 -2.77 -8.19 19.06
CA SER A 31 -2.97 -9.64 19.12
C SER A 31 -3.09 -10.29 17.73
N GLY A 32 -3.42 -9.51 16.70
CA GLY A 32 -3.56 -9.96 15.31
C GLY A 32 -2.50 -9.40 14.35
N ASP A 33 -1.41 -8.82 14.85
CA ASP A 33 -0.35 -8.29 13.99
C ASP A 33 0.32 -9.41 13.18
N MET A 34 0.58 -9.15 11.90
CA MET A 34 1.15 -10.14 11.01
C MET A 34 2.61 -10.43 11.34
N SER A 35 2.94 -11.72 11.38
CA SER A 35 4.31 -12.23 11.35
C SER A 35 5.01 -11.90 10.02
N ALA A 36 6.34 -12.11 9.96
CA ALA A 36 7.12 -11.87 8.74
C ALA A 36 6.65 -12.74 7.55
N GLU A 37 6.35 -14.02 7.79
CA GLU A 37 5.85 -14.96 6.78
C GLU A 37 4.47 -14.54 6.25
N GLU A 38 3.59 -14.07 7.13
CA GLU A 38 2.29 -13.56 6.72
C GLU A 38 2.39 -12.28 5.88
N ARG A 39 3.33 -11.38 6.20
CA ARG A 39 3.57 -10.17 5.40
C ARG A 39 4.04 -10.53 3.99
N GLU A 40 4.93 -11.50 3.86
CA GLU A 40 5.41 -11.99 2.57
C GLU A 40 4.27 -12.58 1.73
N THR A 41 3.47 -13.47 2.33
CA THR A 41 2.43 -14.21 1.60
C THR A 41 1.17 -13.38 1.34
N LYS A 42 0.77 -12.49 2.26
CA LYS A 42 -0.46 -11.68 2.13
C LYS A 42 -0.27 -10.38 1.32
N PHE A 43 0.97 -9.99 1.00
CA PHE A 43 1.25 -8.80 0.18
C PHE A 43 0.74 -8.93 -1.28
N GLN A 44 0.64 -10.16 -1.81
CA GLN A 44 0.35 -10.41 -3.22
C GLN A 44 -0.97 -9.78 -3.73
N GLY A 45 -1.98 -9.65 -2.86
CA GLY A 45 -3.26 -9.04 -3.22
C GLY A 45 -3.11 -7.55 -3.59
N ALA A 46 -2.41 -6.78 -2.75
CA ALA A 46 -2.10 -5.38 -3.00
C ALA A 46 -1.28 -5.21 -4.29
N LEU A 47 -0.30 -6.09 -4.53
CA LEU A 47 0.51 -6.06 -5.75
C LEU A 47 -0.35 -6.27 -7.02
N LYS A 48 -1.22 -7.28 -7.02
CA LYS A 48 -2.11 -7.55 -8.17
C LYS A 48 -3.03 -6.37 -8.46
N LEU A 49 -3.58 -5.72 -7.44
CA LEU A 49 -4.41 -4.53 -7.59
C LEU A 49 -3.61 -3.35 -8.15
N ALA A 50 -2.40 -3.12 -7.64
CA ALA A 50 -1.54 -2.04 -8.14
C ALA A 50 -1.15 -2.24 -9.61
N VAL A 51 -0.80 -3.47 -10.00
CA VAL A 51 -0.50 -3.82 -11.40
C VAL A 51 -1.73 -3.64 -12.29
N ALA A 52 -2.90 -4.13 -11.86
CA ALA A 52 -4.13 -3.96 -12.60
C ALA A 52 -4.47 -2.48 -12.81
N ALA A 53 -4.34 -1.65 -11.77
CA ALA A 53 -4.58 -0.22 -11.87
C ALA A 53 -3.58 0.52 -12.79
N ALA A 54 -2.33 0.05 -12.85
CA ALA A 54 -1.28 0.66 -13.68
C ALA A 54 -1.46 0.39 -15.19
N PHE A 55 -2.16 -0.68 -15.56
CA PHE A 55 -2.37 -1.10 -16.95
C PHE A 55 -3.84 -1.08 -17.39
N ALA A 56 -4.74 -0.53 -16.56
CA ALA A 56 -6.16 -0.35 -16.89
C ALA A 56 -6.41 0.88 -17.77
#